data_AF-A0A7X5WV27-F1
#
_entry.id   AF-A0A7X5WV27-F1
#
_cell.length_a   1.000
_cell.length_b   1.000
_cell.length_c   1.000
_cell.angle_alpha   90.00
_cell.angle_beta   90.00
_cell.angle_gamma   90.00
#
_symmetry.space_group_name_H-M   'P 1'
#
loop_
_entity.id
_entity.type
_entity.pdbx_description
1 polymer ?
#
loop_
_entity_poly.entity_id
_entity_poly.type
_entity_poly.pdbx_seq_one_letter_code
_entity_poly.pdbx_strand_id
1 'polypeptide(L)' 'ARKTHEHLRQMEHRAFHDELTGLLARDELRARLDTALRSAIRHDRVVGVLFLDLDGFKAINDSMGHEA' A
#
# COMPACT_ATOMS: atom_id res chain seq x y z
N ALA A 1 11.17 25.04 12.32
CA ALA A 1 10.18 24.18 13.00
C ALA A 1 9.09 23.67 12.05
N ARG A 2 8.25 24.54 11.46
CA ARG A 2 7.12 24.13 10.58
C ARG A 2 7.55 23.34 9.32
N LYS A 3 8.57 23.85 8.61
CA LYS A 3 9.14 23.22 7.39
C LYS A 3 9.70 21.80 7.61
N THR A 4 10.31 21.57 8.77
CA THR A 4 10.87 20.25 9.14
C THR A 4 9.76 19.23 9.37
N HIS A 5 8.64 19.65 9.94
CA HIS A 5 7.48 18.79 10.18
C HIS A 5 6.79 18.39 8.86
N GLU A 6 6.68 19.32 7.91
CA GLU A 6 6.11 19.07 6.59
C GLU A 6 6.97 18.09 5.77
N HIS A 7 8.29 18.25 5.78
CA HIS A 7 9.19 17.30 5.13
C HIS A 7 9.13 15.91 5.77
N LEU A 8 9.06 15.83 7.11
CA LEU A 8 8.92 14.55 7.80
C LEU A 8 7.61 13.85 7.41
N ARG A 9 6.51 14.60 7.32
CA ARG A 9 5.21 14.09 6.87
C ARG A 9 5.24 13.58 5.44
N GLN A 10 5.92 14.28 4.53
CA GLN A 10 6.08 13.82 3.15
C GLN A 10 6.98 12.57 3.06
N MET A 11 8.05 12.51 3.87
CA MET A 11 8.90 11.33 3.94
C MET A 11 8.18 10.12 4.54
N GLU A 12 7.39 10.32 5.60
CA GLU A 12 6.50 9.29 6.15
C GLU A 12 5.48 8.82 5.12
N HIS A 13 4.82 9.76 4.42
CA HIS A 13 3.85 9.41 3.39
C HIS A 13 4.50 8.59 2.27
N ARG A 14 5.67 8.99 1.77
CA ARG A 14 6.42 8.22 0.75
C ARG A 14 6.97 6.89 1.27
N ALA A 15 7.26 6.76 2.56
CA ALA A 15 7.72 5.51 3.15
C ALA A 15 6.60 4.47 3.27
N PHE A 16 5.35 4.92 3.42
CA PHE A 16 4.19 4.05 3.66
C PHE A 16 3.21 3.95 2.49
N HIS A 17 3.37 4.75 1.44
CA HIS A 17 2.51 4.76 0.26
C HIS A 17 3.28 4.53 -1.04
N ASP A 18 2.66 3.80 -1.96
CA ASP A 18 3.09 3.65 -3.34
C ASP A 18 2.88 4.97 -4.11
N GLU A 19 3.89 5.43 -4.83
CA GLU A 19 3.89 6.75 -5.47
C GLU A 19 2.94 6.84 -6.67
N LEU A 20 2.77 5.73 -7.39
CA LEU A 20 1.90 5.68 -8.59
C LEU A 20 0.41 5.68 -8.21
N THR A 21 0.04 4.94 -7.17
CA THR A 21 -1.37 4.72 -6.81
C THR A 21 -1.82 5.50 -5.57
N GLY A 22 -0.90 5.98 -4.74
CA GLY A 22 -1.20 6.57 -3.43
C GLY A 22 -1.73 5.57 -2.40
N LEU A 23 -1.83 4.28 -2.76
CA LEU A 23 -2.22 3.20 -1.84
C LEU A 23 -1.07 2.87 -0.89
N LEU A 24 -1.33 2.05 0.12
CA LEU A 24 -0.28 1.61 1.03
C LEU A 24 0.79 0.81 0.28
N ALA A 25 2.04 1.10 0.59
CA ALA A 25 3.16 0.27 0.17
C ALA A 25 3.00 -1.14 0.75
N ARG A 26 3.58 -2.12 0.06
CA ARG A 26 3.44 -3.55 0.39
C ARG A 26 3.86 -3.86 1.83
N ASP A 27 4.92 -3.23 2.32
CA ASP A 27 5.42 -3.45 3.68
C ASP A 27 4.45 -2.93 4.75
N GLU A 28 3.82 -1.78 4.51
CA GLU A 28 2.82 -1.21 5.41
C GLU A 28 1.53 -2.05 5.40
N LEU A 29 1.09 -2.54 4.24
CA LEU A 29 -0.03 -3.48 4.16
C LEU A 29 0.24 -4.73 5.01
N ARG A 30 1.46 -5.28 4.94
CA ARG A 30 1.86 -6.46 5.72
C ARG A 30 1.85 -6.18 7.23
N ALA A 31 2.38 -5.04 7.66
CA ALA A 31 2.37 -4.64 9.06
C ALA A 31 0.94 -4.51 9.62
N ARG A 32 0.01 -3.97 8.81
CA ARG A 32 -1.41 -3.88 9.17
C ARG A 32 -2.08 -5.24 9.22
N LEU A 33 -1.81 -6.12 8.26
CA LEU A 33 -2.35 -7.49 8.26
C LEU A 33 -1.90 -8.26 9.50
N ASP A 34 -0.63 -8.18 9.87
CA ASP A 34 -0.11 -8.81 11.09
C ASP A 34 -0.82 -8.30 12.34
N THR A 35 -1.12 -7.00 12.39
CA THR A 35 -1.85 -6.39 13.50
C THR A 35 -3.31 -6.85 13.53
N ALA A 36 -3.97 -6.91 12.36
CA ALA A 36 -5.33 -7.42 12.23
C ALA A 36 -5.44 -8.89 12.67
N LEU A 37 -4.50 -9.74 12.25
CA LEU A 37 -4.43 -11.15 12.63
C LEU A 37 -4.24 -11.32 14.15
N ARG A 38 -3.30 -10.58 14.76
CA ARG A 38 -3.11 -10.60 16.22
C ARG A 38 -4.37 -10.17 16.98
N SER A 39 -5.10 -9.19 16.45
CA SER A 39 -6.38 -8.75 17.04
C SER A 39 -7.46 -9.81 16.88
N ALA A 40 -7.56 -10.44 15.71
CA ALA A 40 -8.53 -11.47 15.42
C ALA A 40 -8.36 -12.71 16.31
N ILE A 41 -7.12 -13.16 16.52
CA ILE A 41 -6.78 -14.24 17.46
C ILE A 41 -7.25 -13.90 18.88
N ARG A 42 -7.05 -12.66 19.33
CA ARG A 42 -7.40 -12.23 20.70
C ARG A 42 -8.91 -12.16 20.95
N HIS A 43 -9.69 -11.87 19.91
CA HIS A 43 -11.13 -11.58 20.04
C HIS A 43 -12.01 -12.62 19.34
N ASP A 44 -11.45 -13.76 18.96
CA ASP A 44 -12.14 -14.84 18.24
C ASP A 44 -12.88 -14.33 16.98
N ARG A 45 -12.16 -13.59 16.14
CA ARG A 45 -12.67 -13.04 14.88
C ARG A 45 -11.93 -13.62 13.67
N VAL A 46 -12.48 -13.40 12.49
CA VAL A 46 -11.89 -13.80 11.21
C VAL A 46 -11.43 -12.57 10.44
N VAL A 47 -10.29 -12.68 9.75
CA VAL A 47 -9.80 -11.69 8.78
C VAL A 47 -9.95 -12.27 7.39
N GLY A 48 -10.62 -11.55 6.49
CA GLY A 48 -10.66 -11.86 5.06
C GLY A 48 -9.69 -10.96 4.29
N VAL A 49 -9.05 -11.51 3.25
CA VAL A 49 -8.19 -10.77 2.33
C VAL A 49 -8.70 -10.99 0.92
N LEU A 50 -8.89 -9.90 0.17
CA LEU A 50 -9.19 -9.94 -1.26
C LEU A 50 -7.94 -9.51 -2.03
N PHE A 51 -7.51 -10.35 -2.95
CA PHE A 51 -6.43 -10.05 -3.88
C PHE A 51 -7.02 -9.80 -5.26
N LEU A 52 -6.64 -8.70 -5.88
CA LEU A 52 -7.07 -8.31 -7.22
C LEU A 52 -5.84 -8.13 -8.09
N ASP A 53 -5.97 -8.51 -9.36
CA ASP A 53 -4.96 -8.29 -10.40
C ASP A 53 -5.63 -7.67 -11.63
N LEU A 54 -4.84 -6.97 -12.45
CA LEU A 54 -5.32 -6.36 -13.68
C LEU A 54 -5.05 -7.30 -14.86
N ASP A 55 -6.11 -7.89 -15.41
CA ASP A 55 -6.02 -8.76 -16.57
C ASP A 55 -5.49 -8.00 -17.80
N GLY A 56 -4.54 -8.61 -18.51
CA GLY A 56 -4.02 -8.06 -19.77
C GLY A 56 -3.16 -6.80 -19.62
N PHE A 57 -2.76 -6.42 -18.39
CA PHE A 57 -2.04 -5.17 -18.14
C PHE A 57 -0.73 -5.03 -18.95
N LYS A 58 -0.02 -6.14 -19.20
CA LYS A 58 1.19 -6.15 -20.04
C LYS A 58 0.92 -5.65 -21.47
N ALA A 59 -0.17 -6.10 -22.09
CA ALA A 59 -0.49 -5.71 -23.48
C ALA A 59 -0.80 -4.20 -23.58
N ILE A 60 -1.39 -3.62 -22.54
CA ILE A 60 -1.63 -2.18 -22.44
C ILE A 60 -0.28 -1.43 -22.36
N ASN A 61 0.60 -1.84 -21.45
CA ASN A 61 1.94 -1.23 -21.32
C ASN A 61 2.76 -1.34 -22.62
N ASP A 62 2.70 -2.49 -23.29
CA ASP A 62 3.42 -2.75 -24.54
C ASP A 62 2.85 -1.92 -25.71
N SER A 63 1.55 -1.58 -25.70
CA SER A 63 0.87 -0.85 -26.79
C SER A 63 0.89 0.67 -26.62
N MET A 64 0.88 1.17 -25.39
CA MET A 64 0.84 2.62 -25.10
C MET A 64 2.21 3.23 -24.84
N GLY A 65 3.25 2.41 -24.65
CA GLY A 65 4.56 2.88 -24.20
C GLY A 65 4.54 3.26 -22.71
N HIS A 66 5.67 3.04 -22.02
CA HIS A 66 5.80 3.42 -20.61
C HIS A 66 5.97 4.94 -20.49
N GLU A 67 4.88 5.69 -20.54
CA GLU A 67 4.80 7.02 -19.92
C GLU A 67 4.16 6.86 -18.53
N ALA A 68 4.95 6.32 -17.60
CA ALA A 68 4.63 6.26 -16.18
C ALA A 68 5.73 6.99 -15.40
#